data_AF-A0AAD8XXD1-F1
#
_entry.id   AF-A0AAD8XXD1-F1
#
_cell.length_a   1.000
_cell.length_b   1.000
_cell.length_c   1.000
_cell.angle_alpha   90.00
_cell.angle_beta   90.00
_cell.angle_gamma   90.00
#
_symmetry.space_group_name_H-M   'P 1'
#
loop_
_entity.id
_entity.type
_entity.pdbx_description
1 polymer ?
#
loop_
_entity_poly.entity_id
_entity_poly.type
_entity_poly.pdbx_seq_one_letter_code
_entity_poly.pdbx_strand_id
1 'polypeptide(L)'
;MEPSSDKQQQRQITDEATPTQTTTNATTKINKQIQQSNPGVPPQGAQFEYLNHPADIILHSWGTDLPSSLCNIALCMFGYITSLESISTNEAESNEHGSHMVAEGHDMRSLVYSFLDEWLYNFHAFDFVANAITIEEINLDKWTVVSSGKGEVMDISRHPQGMEVKAITYSGMRIDEKEGRVDIYVVVDI
;
A
#
# COMPACT_ATOMS: atom_id res chain seq x y z
N MET A 1 -38.35 16.02 -78.80
CA MET A 1 -37.10 16.10 -79.56
C MET A 1 -35.96 16.26 -78.56
N GLU A 2 -35.27 15.17 -78.21
CA GLU A 2 -33.86 15.28 -77.79
C GLU A 2 -33.01 15.57 -79.03
N PRO A 3 -31.80 16.15 -78.87
CA PRO A 3 -30.57 15.35 -78.75
C PRO A 3 -29.58 15.93 -77.71
N SER A 4 -28.86 15.12 -76.92
CA SER A 4 -27.65 14.32 -77.22
C SER A 4 -26.32 15.05 -76.94
N SER A 5 -25.65 14.59 -75.88
CA SER A 5 -24.24 14.18 -75.71
C SER A 5 -23.02 15.07 -76.07
N ASP A 6 -22.08 15.00 -75.13
CA ASP A 6 -20.61 14.86 -75.26
C ASP A 6 -19.73 16.04 -75.69
N LYS A 7 -18.89 16.49 -74.73
CA LYS A 7 -17.48 16.81 -75.00
C LYS A 7 -16.57 16.27 -73.89
N GLN A 8 -15.55 15.55 -74.34
CA GLN A 8 -14.46 14.92 -73.60
C GLN A 8 -13.30 15.90 -73.28
N GLN A 9 -12.41 15.44 -72.38
CA GLN A 9 -10.96 15.75 -72.25
C GLN A 9 -10.58 17.10 -71.59
N GLN A 10 -9.60 17.23 -70.68
CA GLN A 10 -8.31 16.52 -70.48
C GLN A 10 -7.71 16.86 -69.07
N ARG A 11 -7.17 15.85 -68.35
CA ARG A 11 -5.93 15.73 -67.49
C ARG A 11 -5.29 17.01 -66.86
N GLN A 12 -4.65 17.05 -65.67
CA GLN A 12 -3.91 16.05 -64.87
C GLN A 12 -3.36 16.68 -63.54
N ILE A 13 -3.13 15.84 -62.50
CA ILE A 13 -2.17 15.89 -61.33
C ILE A 13 -2.25 17.09 -60.36
N THR A 14 -2.22 16.98 -59.03
CA THR A 14 -1.48 16.17 -58.03
C THR A 14 -2.30 16.28 -56.70
N ASP A 15 -2.35 15.39 -55.71
CA ASP A 15 -1.32 14.66 -54.97
C ASP A 15 -1.95 13.45 -54.25
N GLU A 16 -1.13 12.40 -54.11
CA GLU A 16 -0.90 11.52 -52.93
C GLU A 16 -2.03 11.36 -51.88
N ALA A 17 -2.34 10.21 -51.31
CA ALA A 17 -1.90 8.82 -51.40
C ALA A 17 -2.95 7.97 -50.67
N THR A 18 -3.15 6.73 -51.08
CA THR A 18 -3.69 5.67 -50.19
C THR A 18 -2.50 4.82 -49.78
N PRO A 19 -2.30 4.51 -48.49
CA PRO A 19 -2.44 3.10 -48.09
C PRO A 19 -2.96 2.93 -46.64
N THR A 20 -3.97 2.09 -46.41
CA THR A 20 -3.81 0.68 -45.98
C THR A 20 -3.88 0.50 -44.47
N GLN A 21 -4.81 -0.39 -44.08
CA GLN A 21 -4.86 -1.26 -42.90
C GLN A 21 -3.95 -0.94 -41.73
N THR A 22 -4.56 -0.86 -40.54
CA THR A 22 -4.22 -1.60 -39.30
C THR A 22 -4.61 -0.73 -38.12
N THR A 23 -5.58 -1.17 -37.31
CA THR A 23 -5.42 -1.27 -35.84
C THR A 23 -6.71 -1.71 -35.17
N THR A 24 -6.84 -3.02 -35.05
CA THR A 24 -7.56 -3.68 -33.95
C THR A 24 -6.81 -3.38 -32.64
N ASN A 25 -6.95 -2.16 -32.08
CA ASN A 25 -6.25 -1.77 -30.83
C ASN A 25 -7.06 -0.82 -29.94
N ALA A 26 -8.38 -0.71 -30.13
CA ALA A 26 -9.23 0.18 -29.33
C ALA A 26 -9.95 -0.54 -28.17
N THR A 27 -10.11 -1.87 -28.21
CA THR A 27 -10.85 -2.62 -27.17
C THR A 27 -9.96 -3.15 -26.05
N THR A 28 -8.64 -3.22 -26.25
CA THR A 28 -7.68 -3.70 -25.22
C THR A 28 -7.25 -2.58 -24.25
N LYS A 29 -7.58 -1.31 -24.51
CA LYS A 29 -7.12 -0.16 -23.70
C LYS A 29 -8.13 0.35 -22.66
N ILE A 30 -9.30 -0.29 -22.54
CA ILE A 30 -10.34 0.09 -21.56
C ILE A 30 -10.39 -0.91 -20.38
N ASN A 31 -9.65 -2.02 -20.46
CA ASN A 31 -9.52 -3.02 -19.38
C ASN A 31 -8.16 -2.97 -18.67
N LYS A 32 -7.54 -1.79 -18.54
CA LYS A 32 -6.84 -1.48 -17.28
C LYS A 32 -7.95 -1.08 -16.31
N GLN A 33 -8.73 -2.08 -15.88
CA GLN A 33 -9.54 -1.93 -14.69
C GLN A 33 -8.59 -1.38 -13.63
N ILE A 34 -8.96 -0.23 -13.08
CA ILE A 34 -8.63 0.17 -11.72
C ILE A 34 -8.57 -1.13 -10.95
N GLN A 35 -7.38 -1.61 -10.61
CA GLN A 35 -7.29 -2.64 -9.58
C GLN A 35 -7.86 -1.90 -8.38
N GLN A 36 -9.12 -2.17 -8.07
CA GLN A 36 -9.67 -1.82 -6.77
C GLN A 36 -8.80 -2.60 -5.82
N SER A 37 -7.80 -1.90 -5.30
CA SER A 37 -6.89 -2.42 -4.32
C SER A 37 -7.74 -2.64 -3.09
N ASN A 38 -7.97 -3.91 -2.78
CA ASN A 38 -8.83 -4.30 -1.69
C ASN A 38 -8.01 -4.32 -0.40
N PRO A 39 -8.58 -3.89 0.73
CA PRO A 39 -7.97 -4.10 2.03
C PRO A 39 -7.67 -5.59 2.25
N GLY A 40 -6.63 -5.89 3.00
CA GLY A 40 -6.18 -7.27 3.24
C GLY A 40 -5.52 -7.93 2.02
N VAL A 41 -5.20 -7.17 0.96
CA VAL A 41 -4.42 -7.65 -0.18
C VAL A 41 -3.11 -6.86 -0.24
N PRO A 42 -1.95 -7.51 -0.03
CA PRO A 42 -0.66 -6.84 -0.13
C PRO A 42 -0.41 -6.27 -1.54
N PRO A 43 0.08 -5.02 -1.67
CA PRO A 43 0.49 -4.46 -2.96
C PRO A 43 1.60 -5.28 -3.62
N GLN A 44 1.79 -5.12 -4.93
CA GLN A 44 2.86 -5.81 -5.63
C GLN A 44 4.23 -5.44 -5.06
N GLY A 45 5.02 -6.45 -4.65
CA GLY A 45 6.34 -6.25 -4.08
C GLY A 45 6.34 -5.92 -2.59
N ALA A 46 5.17 -5.90 -1.94
CA ALA A 46 5.08 -5.84 -0.49
C ALA A 46 5.87 -6.98 0.18
N GLN A 47 6.49 -6.66 1.31
CA GLN A 47 7.27 -7.60 2.11
C GLN A 47 6.49 -8.01 3.37
N PHE A 48 5.22 -8.31 3.18
CA PHE A 48 4.34 -8.81 4.21
C PHE A 48 3.20 -9.63 3.61
N GLU A 49 2.56 -10.45 4.42
CA GLU A 49 1.40 -11.26 4.08
C GLU A 49 0.48 -11.42 5.29
N TYR A 50 -0.75 -11.86 5.02
CA TYR A 50 -1.76 -12.16 6.03
C TYR A 50 -1.95 -13.67 6.12
N LEU A 51 -1.80 -14.24 7.31
CA LEU A 51 -1.95 -15.68 7.54
C LEU A 51 -3.18 -15.95 8.41
N ASN A 52 -3.95 -16.97 8.02
CA ASN A 52 -5.16 -17.34 8.77
C ASN A 52 -4.82 -17.90 10.15
N HIS A 53 -5.51 -17.41 11.17
CA HIS A 53 -5.56 -17.98 12.50
C HIS A 53 -7.01 -18.41 12.80
N PRO A 54 -7.27 -19.49 13.56
CA PRO A 54 -8.64 -19.98 13.77
C PRO A 54 -9.59 -18.97 14.44
N ALA A 55 -9.06 -17.99 15.16
CA ALA A 55 -9.82 -16.98 15.88
C ALA A 55 -9.56 -15.53 15.43
N ASP A 56 -8.44 -15.28 14.75
CA ASP A 56 -7.88 -13.93 14.52
C ASP A 56 -7.16 -13.88 13.15
N ILE A 57 -6.31 -12.87 12.94
CA ILE A 57 -5.36 -12.82 11.82
C ILE A 57 -3.92 -12.74 12.34
N ILE A 58 -3.00 -13.41 11.64
CA ILE A 58 -1.56 -13.21 11.84
C ILE A 58 -1.05 -12.25 10.77
N LEU A 59 -0.51 -11.13 11.21
CA LEU A 59 0.32 -10.26 10.39
C LEU A 59 1.72 -10.86 10.33
N HIS A 60 2.25 -11.03 9.12
CA HIS A 60 3.61 -11.51 8.90
C HIS A 60 4.35 -10.53 8.00
N SER A 61 5.48 -9.99 8.45
CA SER A 61 6.38 -9.17 7.63
C SER A 61 7.78 -9.74 7.60
N TRP A 62 8.55 -9.32 6.59
CA TRP A 62 9.97 -9.59 6.50
C TRP A 62 10.75 -8.39 5.97
N GLY A 63 12.05 -8.38 6.21
CA GLY A 63 12.96 -7.34 5.74
C GLY A 63 14.41 -7.83 5.79
N THR A 64 15.33 -7.09 5.19
CA THR A 64 16.77 -7.42 5.25
C THR A 64 17.37 -7.20 6.63
N ASP A 65 16.70 -6.39 7.45
CA ASP A 65 17.04 -6.07 8.83
C ASP A 65 15.76 -5.82 9.66
N LEU A 66 15.95 -5.62 10.97
CA LEU A 66 14.86 -5.35 11.91
C LEU A 66 14.11 -4.05 11.57
N PRO A 67 14.75 -2.89 11.31
CA PRO A 67 14.04 -1.66 10.93
C PRO A 67 13.13 -1.83 9.71
N SER A 68 13.60 -2.48 8.65
CA SER A 68 12.79 -2.74 7.47
C SER A 68 11.58 -3.61 7.79
N SER A 69 11.77 -4.64 8.62
CA SER A 69 10.69 -5.54 9.04
C SER A 69 9.65 -4.84 9.92
N LEU A 70 10.09 -3.91 10.80
CA LEU A 70 9.22 -3.05 11.60
C LEU A 70 8.39 -2.12 10.71
N CYS A 71 9.01 -1.45 9.73
CA CYS A 71 8.25 -0.65 8.76
C CYS A 71 7.20 -1.51 8.03
N ASN A 72 7.60 -2.70 7.57
CA ASN A 72 6.73 -3.60 6.82
C ASN A 72 5.58 -4.16 7.67
N ILE A 73 5.76 -4.44 8.97
CA ILE A 73 4.67 -4.95 9.83
C ILE A 73 3.66 -3.86 10.16
N ALA A 74 4.09 -2.61 10.34
CA ALA A 74 3.15 -1.48 10.48
C ALA A 74 2.33 -1.26 9.20
N LEU A 75 2.97 -1.30 8.03
CA LEU A 75 2.25 -1.23 6.75
C LEU A 75 1.32 -2.42 6.53
N CYS A 76 1.72 -3.62 6.99
CA CYS A 76 0.86 -4.81 6.97
C CYS A 76 -0.44 -4.55 7.75
N MET A 77 -0.33 -4.00 8.96
CA MET A 77 -1.48 -3.61 9.80
C MET A 77 -2.38 -2.59 9.09
N PHE A 78 -1.82 -1.48 8.60
CA PHE A 78 -2.60 -0.48 7.87
C PHE A 78 -3.26 -1.04 6.61
N GLY A 79 -2.57 -1.92 5.89
CA GLY A 79 -3.09 -2.63 4.72
C GLY A 79 -4.28 -3.54 5.03
N TYR A 80 -4.42 -3.98 6.27
CA TYR A 80 -5.56 -4.77 6.74
C TYR A 80 -6.76 -3.89 7.09
N ILE A 81 -6.49 -2.69 7.62
CA ILE A 81 -7.49 -1.66 7.95
C ILE A 81 -8.08 -1.04 6.68
N THR A 82 -7.22 -0.70 5.71
CA THR A 82 -7.62 -0.12 4.42
C THR A 82 -6.60 -0.43 3.34
N SER A 83 -6.97 -0.23 2.08
CA SER A 83 -6.04 -0.44 0.98
C SER A 83 -4.91 0.59 0.97
N LEU A 84 -3.66 0.13 1.09
CA LEU A 84 -2.47 1.00 1.07
C LEU A 84 -2.37 1.84 -0.21
N GLU A 85 -2.78 1.29 -1.36
CA GLU A 85 -2.70 2.01 -2.64
C GLU A 85 -3.76 3.12 -2.76
N SER A 86 -4.75 3.14 -1.87
CA SER A 86 -5.76 4.20 -1.80
C SER A 86 -5.33 5.38 -0.92
N ILE A 87 -4.31 5.19 -0.08
CA ILE A 87 -3.77 6.20 0.82
C ILE A 87 -2.83 7.12 0.05
N SER A 88 -3.13 8.41 0.06
CA SER A 88 -2.30 9.48 -0.49
C SER A 88 -1.31 9.99 0.56
N THR A 89 -0.19 10.52 0.10
CA THR A 89 0.77 11.19 1.00
C THR A 89 0.41 12.67 1.12
N ASN A 90 -0.24 13.05 2.22
CA ASN A 90 -0.49 14.43 2.58
C ASN A 90 0.59 14.91 3.57
N GLU A 91 1.43 15.84 3.13
CA GLU A 91 2.56 16.33 3.93
C GLU A 91 2.13 17.02 5.23
N ALA A 92 1.01 17.75 5.23
CA ALA A 92 0.54 18.45 6.43
C ALA A 92 0.10 17.43 7.50
N GLU A 93 -0.74 16.46 7.11
CA GLU A 93 -1.24 15.43 8.02
C GLU A 93 -0.15 14.44 8.43
N SER A 94 0.80 14.14 7.54
CA SER A 94 1.98 13.32 7.89
C SER A 94 2.83 13.99 8.98
N ASN A 95 3.01 15.32 8.91
CA ASN A 95 3.73 16.05 9.94
C ASN A 95 2.92 16.18 11.24
N GLU A 96 1.60 16.33 11.14
CA GLU A 96 0.72 16.50 12.31
C GLU A 96 0.48 15.20 13.09
N HIS A 97 0.22 14.09 12.38
CA HIS A 97 -0.21 12.82 12.97
C HIS A 97 0.75 11.66 12.72
N GLY A 98 1.71 11.80 11.81
CA GLY A 98 2.65 10.74 11.45
C GLY A 98 4.08 11.00 11.90
N SER A 99 4.36 12.04 12.70
CA SER A 99 5.72 12.41 13.07
C SER A 99 6.10 11.96 14.48
N HIS A 100 7.36 11.58 14.67
CA HIS A 100 7.98 11.34 15.98
C HIS A 100 7.21 10.34 16.87
N MET A 101 6.81 9.21 16.30
CA MET A 101 6.24 8.09 17.06
C MET A 101 7.36 7.40 17.85
N VAL A 102 7.24 7.38 19.18
CA VAL A 102 8.24 6.81 20.08
C VAL A 102 7.65 5.59 20.77
N ALA A 103 8.31 4.44 20.63
CA ALA A 103 7.95 3.24 21.34
C ALA A 103 9.12 2.74 22.19
N GLU A 104 8.79 2.27 23.39
CA GLU A 104 9.73 1.71 24.36
C GLU A 104 9.30 0.31 24.78
N GLY A 105 10.29 -0.55 25.02
CA GLY A 105 10.11 -1.91 25.50
C GLY A 105 11.16 -2.27 26.55
N HIS A 106 11.26 -3.55 26.86
CA HIS A 106 12.28 -4.12 27.74
C HIS A 106 12.94 -5.38 27.17
N ASP A 107 12.48 -5.82 26.01
CA ASP A 107 13.02 -6.89 25.18
C ASP A 107 12.52 -6.72 23.73
N MET A 108 12.94 -7.59 22.81
CA MET A 108 12.57 -7.51 21.39
C MET A 108 11.05 -7.59 21.17
N ARG A 109 10.35 -8.47 21.90
CA ARG A 109 8.90 -8.68 21.72
C ARG A 109 8.11 -7.47 22.20
N SER A 110 8.45 -6.96 23.38
CA SER A 110 7.83 -5.75 23.93
C SER A 110 8.11 -4.53 23.06
N LEU A 111 9.29 -4.41 22.45
CA LEU A 111 9.58 -3.33 21.51
C LEU A 111 8.69 -3.41 20.25
N VAL A 112 8.54 -4.60 19.66
CA VAL A 112 7.64 -4.81 18.50
C VAL A 112 6.18 -4.55 18.88
N TYR A 113 5.76 -5.03 20.06
CA TYR A 113 4.42 -4.76 20.60
C TYR A 113 4.19 -3.26 20.70
N SER A 114 5.01 -2.53 21.46
CA SER A 114 4.85 -1.10 21.70
C SER A 114 4.92 -0.31 20.39
N PHE A 115 5.80 -0.70 19.47
CA PHE A 115 5.89 -0.04 18.17
C PHE A 115 4.59 -0.12 17.38
N LEU A 116 3.98 -1.32 17.28
CA LEU A 116 2.71 -1.48 16.58
C LEU A 116 1.55 -0.83 17.34
N ASP A 117 1.54 -0.93 18.67
CA ASP A 117 0.50 -0.38 19.54
C ASP A 117 0.48 1.15 19.49
N GLU A 118 1.64 1.81 19.40
CA GLU A 118 1.73 3.26 19.20
C GLU A 118 1.13 3.70 17.85
N TRP A 119 1.44 2.99 16.76
CA TRP A 119 0.84 3.27 15.45
C TRP A 119 -0.66 3.00 15.44
N LEU A 120 -1.11 1.94 16.13
CA LEU A 120 -2.52 1.61 16.25
C LEU A 120 -3.29 2.62 17.10
N TYR A 121 -2.70 3.06 18.21
CA TYR A 121 -3.23 4.11 19.05
C TYR A 121 -3.40 5.42 18.27
N ASN A 122 -2.37 5.79 17.49
CA ASN A 122 -2.42 6.98 16.64
C ASN A 122 -3.57 6.89 15.60
N PHE A 123 -3.77 5.72 15.00
CA PHE A 123 -4.92 5.46 14.13
C PHE A 123 -6.24 5.65 14.88
N HIS A 124 -6.43 5.02 16.04
CA HIS A 124 -7.68 5.16 16.80
C HIS A 124 -7.93 6.58 17.31
N ALA A 125 -6.89 7.38 17.54
CA ALA A 125 -7.00 8.74 18.04
C ALA A 125 -7.29 9.77 16.94
N PHE A 126 -6.71 9.59 15.75
CA PHE A 126 -6.71 10.60 14.69
C PHE A 126 -7.17 10.10 13.32
N ASP A 127 -7.56 8.83 13.21
CA ASP A 127 -7.87 8.13 11.96
C ASP A 127 -6.72 8.19 10.93
N PHE A 128 -5.49 8.47 11.36
CA PHE A 128 -4.33 8.58 10.48
C PHE A 128 -3.86 7.20 10.01
N VAL A 129 -3.78 7.02 8.69
CA VAL A 129 -3.30 5.80 8.05
C VAL A 129 -2.05 6.08 7.23
N ALA A 130 -1.01 5.27 7.40
CA ALA A 130 0.26 5.45 6.72
C ALA A 130 0.40 4.52 5.49
N ASN A 131 0.98 5.05 4.41
CA ASN A 131 1.41 4.29 3.23
C ASN A 131 2.93 4.09 3.15
N ALA A 132 3.68 4.79 3.99
CA ALA A 132 5.11 4.57 4.19
C ALA A 132 5.47 4.83 5.65
N ILE A 133 6.36 4.02 6.20
CA ILE A 133 6.90 4.15 7.56
C ILE A 133 8.43 4.17 7.46
N THR A 134 9.07 4.99 8.29
CA THR A 134 10.53 5.11 8.39
C THR A 134 10.93 4.95 9.85
N ILE A 135 11.90 4.10 10.13
CA ILE A 135 12.58 4.08 11.42
C ILE A 135 13.69 5.14 11.38
N GLU A 136 13.60 6.12 12.27
CA GLU A 136 14.57 7.22 12.38
C GLU A 136 15.72 6.84 13.32
N GLU A 137 15.39 6.20 14.44
CA GLU A 137 16.36 5.72 15.42
C GLU A 137 15.88 4.38 16.00
N ILE A 138 16.82 3.47 16.23
CA ILE A 138 16.58 2.25 17.00
C ILE A 138 17.75 2.00 17.96
N ASN A 139 17.43 1.76 19.23
CA ASN A 139 18.41 1.47 20.27
C ASN A 139 18.01 0.19 21.00
N LEU A 140 18.72 -0.90 20.72
CA LEU A 140 18.42 -2.22 21.29
C LEU A 140 18.99 -2.41 22.70
N ASP A 141 19.93 -1.57 23.14
CA ASP A 141 20.41 -1.60 24.54
C ASP A 141 19.36 -1.00 25.49
N LYS A 142 18.61 0.00 25.00
CA LYS A 142 17.53 0.67 25.74
C LYS A 142 16.14 0.18 25.36
N TRP A 143 16.03 -0.65 24.32
CA TRP A 143 14.77 -1.08 23.73
C TRP A 143 13.86 0.09 23.36
N THR A 144 14.37 1.02 22.54
CA THR A 144 13.60 2.17 22.05
C THR A 144 13.65 2.26 20.54
N VAL A 145 12.54 2.72 19.94
CA VAL A 145 12.46 3.01 18.51
C VAL A 145 11.73 4.34 18.30
N VAL A 146 12.27 5.16 17.40
CA VAL A 146 11.64 6.39 16.93
C VAL A 146 11.32 6.20 15.45
N SER A 147 10.09 6.50 15.06
CA SER A 147 9.61 6.33 13.71
C SER A 147 8.73 7.48 13.25
N SER A 148 8.61 7.61 11.93
CA SER A 148 7.68 8.51 11.28
C SER A 148 6.98 7.82 10.11
N GLY A 149 5.84 8.39 9.72
CA GLY A 149 4.92 7.83 8.75
C GLY A 149 4.43 8.91 7.80
N LYS A 150 4.22 8.51 6.56
CA LYS A 150 3.60 9.32 5.53
C LYS A 150 2.24 8.75 5.18
N GLY A 151 1.26 9.62 5.05
CA GLY A 151 -0.12 9.19 4.85
C GLY A 151 -1.09 10.34 4.93
N GLU A 152 -2.30 10.02 5.34
CA GLU A 152 -3.42 10.95 5.50
C GLU A 152 -4.43 10.40 6.51
N VAL A 153 -5.32 11.27 6.98
CA VAL A 153 -6.50 10.91 7.76
C VAL A 153 -7.47 10.14 6.87
N MET A 154 -8.08 9.10 7.45
CA MET A 154 -8.99 8.22 6.73
C MET A 154 -10.23 8.99 6.24
N ASP A 155 -10.56 8.81 4.96
CA ASP A 155 -11.78 9.30 4.32
C ASP A 155 -12.63 8.09 3.91
N ILE A 156 -13.70 7.83 4.65
CA ILE A 156 -14.61 6.69 4.45
C ILE A 156 -15.23 6.68 3.05
N SER A 157 -15.33 7.83 2.37
CA SER A 157 -15.89 7.91 1.01
C SER A 157 -14.91 7.45 -0.07
N ARG A 158 -13.61 7.49 0.20
CA ARG A 158 -12.52 7.19 -0.75
C ARG A 158 -11.78 5.91 -0.39
N HIS A 159 -11.52 5.68 0.89
CA HIS A 159 -10.73 4.57 1.39
C HIS A 159 -11.61 3.32 1.59
N PRO A 160 -11.33 2.22 0.86
CA PRO A 160 -12.04 0.97 1.07
C PRO A 160 -11.90 0.48 2.50
N GLN A 161 -13.03 0.10 3.12
CA GLN A 161 -13.04 -0.35 4.51
C GLN A 161 -12.61 -1.83 4.58
N GLY A 162 -11.52 -2.09 5.28
CA GLY A 162 -11.05 -3.43 5.61
C GLY A 162 -11.65 -3.91 6.92
N MET A 163 -10.81 -4.57 7.72
CA MET A 163 -11.17 -5.00 9.07
C MET A 163 -10.52 -4.07 10.09
N GLU A 164 -11.29 -3.70 11.11
CA GLU A 164 -10.76 -2.98 12.26
C GLU A 164 -9.77 -3.88 13.02
N VAL A 165 -8.66 -3.30 13.46
CA VAL A 165 -7.70 -3.97 14.34
C VAL A 165 -7.89 -3.37 15.72
N LYS A 166 -8.31 -4.17 16.70
CA LYS A 166 -8.63 -3.68 18.05
C LYS A 166 -7.43 -3.62 18.96
N ALA A 167 -6.55 -4.62 18.87
CA ALA A 167 -5.39 -4.74 19.74
C ALA A 167 -4.27 -5.58 19.12
N ILE A 168 -3.04 -5.21 19.45
CA ILE A 168 -1.84 -6.03 19.24
C ILE A 168 -1.77 -7.08 20.35
N THR A 169 -1.33 -8.31 20.06
CA THR A 169 -1.24 -9.36 21.08
C THR A 169 0.15 -9.97 21.16
N TYR A 170 0.53 -10.42 22.36
CA TYR A 170 1.71 -11.27 22.57
C TYR A 170 1.49 -12.72 22.13
N SER A 171 0.23 -13.13 21.88
CA SER A 171 -0.12 -14.51 21.55
C SER A 171 0.53 -14.91 20.23
N GLY A 172 1.38 -15.92 20.25
CA GLY A 172 2.07 -16.38 19.04
C GLY A 172 3.08 -15.38 18.45
N MET A 173 3.41 -14.29 19.15
CA MET A 173 4.37 -13.30 18.65
C MET A 173 5.75 -13.93 18.48
N ARG A 174 6.34 -13.76 17.30
CA ARG A 174 7.65 -14.31 16.94
C ARG A 174 8.46 -13.32 16.14
N ILE A 175 9.74 -13.17 16.49
CA ILE A 175 10.73 -12.40 15.75
C ILE A 175 11.86 -13.37 15.44
N ASP A 176 12.01 -13.73 14.16
CA ASP A 176 13.03 -14.67 13.70
C ASP A 176 14.14 -13.89 12.98
N GLU A 177 15.31 -13.78 13.61
CA GLU A 177 16.48 -13.12 13.02
C GLU A 177 17.40 -14.17 12.38
N LYS A 178 17.65 -14.01 11.08
CA LYS A 178 18.57 -14.82 10.27
C LYS A 178 19.53 -13.90 9.51
N GLU A 179 20.61 -14.48 9.00
CA GLU A 179 21.56 -13.72 8.18
C GLU A 179 20.86 -13.12 6.95
N GLY A 180 20.80 -11.79 6.89
CA GLY A 180 20.19 -11.03 5.80
C GLY A 180 18.66 -11.06 5.76
N ARG A 181 17.98 -11.57 6.81
CA ARG A 181 16.51 -11.58 6.88
C ARG A 181 16.01 -11.56 8.32
N VAL A 182 15.07 -10.67 8.60
CA VAL A 182 14.28 -10.67 9.84
C VAL A 182 12.82 -10.90 9.46
N ASP A 183 12.15 -11.83 10.14
CA ASP A 183 10.72 -12.09 9.99
C ASP A 183 9.99 -11.75 11.30
N ILE A 184 8.86 -11.05 11.22
CA ILE A 184 8.02 -10.67 12.37
C ILE A 184 6.62 -11.25 12.17
N TYR A 185 6.13 -11.97 13.18
CA TYR A 185 4.79 -12.54 13.22
C TYR A 185 4.05 -11.98 14.43
N VAL A 186 2.86 -11.42 14.21
CA VAL A 186 2.02 -10.82 15.25
C VAL A 186 0.58 -11.23 15.03
N VAL A 187 -0.06 -11.77 16.07
CA VAL A 187 -1.51 -11.97 16.08
C VAL A 187 -2.18 -10.69 16.55
N VAL A 188 -3.21 -10.25 15.84
CA VAL A 188 -4.01 -9.08 16.21
C VAL A 188 -5.48 -9.45 16.42
N ASP A 189 -6.12 -8.82 17.40
CA ASP A 189 -7.56 -8.92 17.65
C ASP A 189 -8.29 -8.02 16.65
N ILE A 190 -9.38 -8.52 16.06
CA ILE A 190 -10.17 -7.87 15.00
C ILE A 190 -11.64 -7.73 15.38
#